data_AF-A0A9R1NLA4-F1
#
_entry.id   AF-A0A9R1NLA4-F1
#
_cell.length_a   1.000
_cell.length_b   1.000
_cell.length_c   1.000
_cell.angle_alpha   90.00
_cell.angle_beta   90.00
_cell.angle_gamma   90.00
#
_symmetry.space_group_name_H-M   'P 1'
#
loop_
_entity.id
_entity.type
_entity.pdbx_description
1 polymer ?
#
loop_
_entity_poly.entity_id
_entity_poly.type
_entity_poly.pdbx_seq_one_letter_code
_entity_poly.pdbx_strand_id
1 'polypeptide(L)'
;MKNDRSLPECFRLFDLFHILTTDHDTVTRIAKEAVVGDFAAENVVYLEIRTTPKNNEAKGMTKRSYMNAVVKGLKSVEDVDVVLFDSNLRNDETPMSDLSGDTKRKKIYVRLLLSIDRRETTNEGPGCNWH
;
A
#
# COMPACT_ATOMS: atom_id res chain seq x y z
N MET A 1 -17.90 25.36 -3.20
CA MET A 1 -17.65 24.61 -4.45
C MET A 1 -18.20 23.20 -4.27
N LYS A 2 -19.34 22.88 -4.91
CA LYS A 2 -19.85 21.51 -4.94
C LYS A 2 -18.98 20.76 -5.95
N ASN A 3 -18.02 19.99 -5.46
CA ASN A 3 -17.41 18.94 -6.26
C ASN A 3 -18.47 17.83 -6.35
N ASP A 4 -19.38 17.96 -7.31
CA ASP A 4 -20.24 16.85 -7.69
C ASP A 4 -19.31 15.81 -8.32
N ARG A 5 -18.66 14.99 -7.48
CA ARG A 5 -17.82 13.86 -7.90
C ARG A 5 -18.75 12.80 -8.50
N SER A 6 -19.32 13.10 -9.66
CA SER A 6 -20.14 12.15 -10.38
C SER A 6 -19.31 10.88 -10.62
N LEU A 7 -19.95 9.70 -10.54
CA LEU A 7 -19.25 8.44 -10.74
C LEU A 7 -18.37 8.44 -12.03
N PRO A 8 -18.83 9.00 -13.17
CA PRO A 8 -17.99 9.12 -14.38
C PRO A 8 -16.76 10.02 -14.21
N GLU A 9 -16.86 11.13 -13.48
CA GLU A 9 -15.72 12.00 -13.19
C GLU A 9 -14.70 11.35 -12.27
N CYS A 10 -15.19 10.53 -11.33
CA CYS A 10 -14.34 9.74 -10.46
C CYS A 10 -13.46 8.77 -11.27
N PHE A 11 -14.02 8.12 -12.30
CA PHE A 11 -13.25 7.25 -13.20
C PHE A 11 -12.18 8.00 -14.02
N ARG A 12 -12.48 9.19 -14.53
CA ARG A 12 -11.49 10.02 -15.23
C ARG A 12 -10.33 10.44 -14.31
N LEU A 13 -10.64 10.74 -13.04
CA LEU A 13 -9.64 11.10 -12.05
C LEU A 13 -8.73 9.90 -11.72
N PHE A 14 -9.29 8.68 -11.67
CA PHE A 14 -8.49 7.46 -11.52
C PHE A 14 -7.52 7.27 -12.68
N ASP A 15 -7.92 7.54 -13.92
CA ASP A 15 -7.01 7.44 -15.07
C ASP A 15 -5.83 8.44 -14.93
N LEU A 16 -6.07 9.65 -14.40
CA LEU A 16 -5.00 10.62 -14.11
C LEU A 16 -4.07 10.13 -12.99
N PHE A 17 -4.62 9.61 -11.89
CA PHE A 17 -3.80 9.04 -10.82
C PHE A 17 -2.97 7.86 -11.31
N HIS A 18 -3.54 7.00 -12.17
CA HIS A 18 -2.80 5.92 -12.81
C HIS A 18 -1.59 6.44 -13.60
N ILE A 19 -1.69 7.58 -14.28
CA ILE A 19 -0.55 8.19 -14.98
C ILE A 19 0.49 8.72 -13.97
N LEU A 20 0.05 9.37 -12.90
CA LEU A 20 0.94 10.02 -11.94
C LEU A 20 1.68 9.02 -11.03
N THR A 21 1.09 7.86 -10.74
CA THR A 21 1.67 6.86 -9.83
C THR A 21 2.36 5.70 -10.57
N THR A 22 3.10 6.00 -11.63
CA THR A 22 3.72 4.99 -12.51
C THR A 22 5.23 4.83 -12.36
N ASP A 23 5.88 5.50 -11.41
CA ASP A 23 7.28 5.28 -11.07
C ASP A 23 7.45 4.76 -9.63
N HIS A 24 8.50 3.98 -9.38
CA HIS A 24 8.70 3.28 -8.11
C HIS A 24 8.85 4.24 -6.94
N ASP A 25 9.48 5.39 -7.16
CA ASP A 25 9.74 6.36 -6.09
C ASP A 25 8.45 7.06 -5.66
N THR A 26 7.61 7.46 -6.61
CA THR A 26 6.28 8.01 -6.33
C THR A 26 5.41 7.01 -5.58
N VAL A 27 5.39 5.74 -6.01
CA VAL A 27 4.64 4.68 -5.31
C VAL A 27 5.15 4.47 -3.89
N THR A 28 6.47 4.46 -3.70
CA THR A 28 7.12 4.35 -2.39
C THR A 28 6.72 5.51 -1.48
N ARG A 29 6.77 6.75 -2.00
CA ARG A 29 6.43 7.97 -1.28
C ARG A 29 4.96 7.96 -0.85
N ILE A 30 4.04 7.66 -1.77
CA ILE A 30 2.61 7.61 -1.48
C ILE A 30 2.30 6.54 -0.43
N ALA A 31 2.92 5.36 -0.52
CA ALA A 31 2.72 4.29 0.46
C ALA A 31 3.22 4.68 1.86
N LYS A 32 4.34 5.42 1.96
CA LYS A 32 4.84 5.98 3.22
C LYS A 32 3.86 7.02 3.78
N GLU A 33 3.46 7.98 2.96
CA GLU A 33 2.56 9.09 3.36
C GLU A 33 1.19 8.58 3.79
N ALA A 34 0.63 7.57 3.11
CA ALA A 34 -0.64 6.97 3.50
C ALA A 34 -0.63 6.47 4.95
N VAL A 35 0.47 5.85 5.40
CA VAL A 35 0.57 5.33 6.78
C VAL A 35 0.89 6.44 7.78
N VAL A 36 1.90 7.26 7.50
CA VAL A 36 2.43 8.28 8.43
C VAL A 36 1.49 9.48 8.55
N GLY A 37 1.05 10.00 7.41
CA GLY A 37 0.33 11.27 7.32
C GLY A 37 -1.15 11.15 7.64
N ASP A 38 -1.78 10.06 7.21
CA ASP A 38 -3.24 9.99 7.22
C ASP A 38 -3.76 9.09 8.36
N PHE A 39 -3.27 7.86 8.50
CA PHE A 39 -3.89 6.87 9.39
C PHE A 39 -3.29 6.82 10.81
N ALA A 40 -1.98 6.94 10.95
CA ALA A 40 -1.32 6.95 12.26
C ALA A 40 -1.70 8.18 13.12
N ALA A 41 -1.89 9.32 12.46
CA ALA A 41 -2.35 10.56 13.10
C ALA A 41 -3.76 10.41 13.69
N GLU A 42 -4.64 9.69 12.99
CA GLU A 42 -6.02 9.43 13.40
C GLU A 42 -6.19 8.24 14.37
N ASN A 43 -5.09 7.67 14.89
CA ASN A 43 -5.07 6.51 15.79
C ASN A 43 -5.66 5.23 15.16
N VAL A 44 -5.54 5.06 13.85
CA VAL A 44 -5.87 3.79 13.20
C VAL A 44 -4.83 2.74 13.60
N VAL A 45 -5.29 1.65 14.19
CA VAL A 45 -4.44 0.53 14.63
C VAL A 45 -4.35 -0.59 13.59
N TYR A 46 -5.27 -0.64 12.64
CA TYR A 46 -5.34 -1.67 11.61
C TYR A 46 -5.76 -1.08 10.26
N LEU A 47 -5.00 -1.35 9.21
CA LEU A 47 -5.20 -0.81 7.88
C LEU A 47 -5.09 -1.91 6.82
N GLU A 48 -6.08 -1.98 5.93
CA GLU A 48 -6.02 -2.77 4.70
C GLU A 48 -5.85 -1.82 3.51
N ILE A 49 -4.63 -1.76 2.97
CA ILE A 49 -4.34 -0.96 1.78
C ILE A 49 -4.70 -1.77 0.56
N ARG A 50 -5.66 -1.26 -0.22
CA ARG A 50 -6.07 -1.83 -1.50
C ARG A 50 -5.34 -1.10 -2.64
N THR A 51 -4.63 -1.83 -3.49
CA THR A 51 -3.95 -1.28 -4.67
C THR A 51 -4.15 -2.18 -5.90
N THR A 52 -4.02 -1.63 -7.11
CA THR A 52 -4.09 -2.38 -8.36
C THR A 52 -2.71 -2.37 -9.01
N PRO A 53 -1.89 -3.43 -8.85
CA PRO A 53 -0.52 -3.45 -9.37
C PRO A 53 -0.50 -3.22 -10.88
N LYS A 54 0.36 -2.32 -11.35
CA LYS A 54 0.44 -1.94 -12.77
C LYS A 54 1.73 -2.42 -13.41
N ASN A 55 1.62 -2.73 -14.70
CA ASN A 55 2.76 -2.89 -15.59
C ASN A 55 2.91 -1.60 -16.41
N ASN A 56 4.08 -0.98 -16.37
CA ASN A 56 4.46 0.15 -17.21
C ASN A 56 5.86 -0.10 -17.77
N GLU A 57 5.91 -0.66 -18.97
CA GLU A 57 7.15 -1.01 -19.68
C GLU A 57 8.02 0.22 -19.96
N ALA A 58 7.41 1.37 -20.27
CA ALA A 58 8.14 2.61 -20.55
C ALA A 58 8.98 3.10 -19.36
N LYS A 59 8.60 2.71 -18.13
CA LYS A 59 9.33 3.01 -16.89
C LYS A 59 9.97 1.76 -16.25
N GLY A 60 9.99 0.63 -16.96
CA GLY A 60 10.53 -0.64 -16.46
C GLY A 60 9.80 -1.20 -15.24
N MET A 61 8.52 -0.83 -15.04
CA MET A 61 7.76 -1.21 -13.87
C MET A 61 6.90 -2.44 -14.16
N THR A 62 7.22 -3.57 -13.53
CA THR A 62 6.35 -4.76 -13.50
C THR A 62 5.40 -4.72 -12.29
N LYS A 63 4.32 -5.51 -12.31
CA LYS A 63 3.40 -5.69 -11.17
C LYS A 63 4.16 -6.06 -9.88
N ARG A 64 5.18 -6.93 -9.99
CA ARG A 64 6.07 -7.30 -8.88
C ARG A 64 6.89 -6.12 -8.36
N SER A 65 7.53 -5.38 -9.26
CA SER A 65 8.36 -4.24 -8.88
C SER A 65 7.53 -3.11 -8.25
N TYR A 66 6.29 -2.91 -8.71
CA TYR A 66 5.32 -2.01 -8.09
C TYR A 66 5.03 -2.42 -6.65
N MET A 67 4.76 -3.71 -6.40
CA MET A 67 4.51 -4.21 -5.04
C MET A 67 5.74 -4.09 -4.14
N ASN A 68 6.94 -4.31 -4.68
CA ASN A 68 8.18 -4.07 -3.94
C ASN A 68 8.32 -2.61 -3.53
N ALA A 69 7.95 -1.67 -4.40
CA ALA A 69 7.93 -0.23 -4.07
C ALA A 69 6.91 0.10 -2.97
N VAL A 70 5.71 -0.48 -3.01
CA VAL A 70 4.71 -0.33 -1.94
C VAL A 70 5.28 -0.83 -0.60
N VAL A 71 5.82 -2.05 -0.57
CA VAL A 71 6.40 -2.62 0.65
C VAL A 71 7.59 -1.80 1.15
N LYS A 72 8.43 -1.30 0.24
CA LYS A 72 9.54 -0.40 0.58
C LYS A 72 9.03 0.88 1.26
N GLY A 73 7.95 1.47 0.73
CA GLY A 73 7.31 2.66 1.31
C GLY A 73 6.83 2.40 2.74
N LEU A 74 6.11 1.30 2.93
CA LEU A 74 5.59 0.89 4.25
C LEU A 74 6.72 0.60 5.26
N LYS A 75 7.83 0.01 4.81
CA LYS A 75 9.02 -0.25 5.67
C LYS A 75 9.85 1.00 5.96
N SER A 76 9.68 2.08 5.20
CA SER A 76 10.42 3.34 5.36
C SER A 76 9.75 4.32 6.35
N VAL A 77 8.70 3.87 7.03
CA VAL A 77 7.99 4.60 8.08
C VAL A 77 8.75 4.45 9.39
N GLU A 78 9.14 5.57 10.00
CA GLU A 78 9.92 5.59 11.24
C GLU A 78 9.11 6.14 12.43
N ASP A 79 8.06 6.92 12.16
CA ASP A 79 7.22 7.59 13.17
C ASP A 79 6.35 6.61 13.98
N VAL A 80 6.00 5.47 13.39
CA VAL A 80 5.16 4.43 13.99
C VAL A 80 5.69 3.03 13.72
N ASP A 81 5.38 2.10 14.61
CA ASP A 81 5.68 0.68 14.42
C ASP A 81 4.72 0.07 13.41
N VAL A 82 5.15 -0.03 12.16
CA VAL A 82 4.40 -0.68 11.08
C VAL A 82 4.65 -2.19 11.11
N VAL A 83 3.62 -2.97 11.40
CA VAL A 83 3.66 -4.43 11.30
C VAL A 83 3.01 -4.89 10.01
N LEU A 84 3.84 -5.38 9.10
CA LEU A 84 3.41 -6.07 7.88
C LEU A 84 3.29 -7.56 8.17
N PHE A 85 2.14 -8.17 7.86
CA PHE A 85 1.99 -9.61 7.95
C PHE A 85 2.70 -10.30 6.79
N ASP A 86 3.95 -10.75 7.01
CA ASP A 86 4.59 -11.72 6.13
C ASP A 86 4.01 -13.11 6.44
N SER A 87 3.36 -13.73 5.46
CA SER A 87 2.82 -15.10 5.59
C SER A 87 3.90 -16.15 5.91
N ASN A 88 5.17 -15.80 5.68
CA ASN A 88 6.35 -16.62 5.99
C ASN A 88 6.85 -16.47 7.43
N LEU A 89 6.37 -15.48 8.22
CA LEU A 89 6.70 -15.28 9.63
C LEU A 89 5.63 -15.89 10.57
N ARG A 90 5.30 -17.16 10.38
CA ARG A 90 4.44 -17.89 11.34
C ARG A 90 5.14 -18.26 12.66
N ASN A 91 6.44 -18.00 12.77
CA ASN A 91 7.22 -18.25 13.97
C ASN A 91 7.90 -16.95 14.40
N ASP A 92 7.19 -16.05 15.09
CA ASP A 92 7.79 -15.34 16.21
C ASP A 92 6.70 -14.72 17.09
N GLU A 93 6.53 -15.37 18.24
CA GLU A 93 6.30 -14.80 19.56
C GLU A 93 5.58 -13.44 19.61
N THR A 94 4.33 -13.47 20.10
CA THR A 94 3.71 -12.34 20.78
C THR A 94 4.74 -11.64 21.68
N PRO A 95 5.06 -10.35 21.47
CA PRO A 95 5.87 -9.64 22.43
C PRO A 95 5.05 -9.51 23.71
N MET A 96 5.52 -10.23 24.74
CA MET A 96 5.05 -10.11 26.09
C MET A 96 5.04 -8.64 26.49
N SER A 97 4.02 -8.26 27.26
CA SER A 97 3.85 -6.91 27.77
C SER A 97 5.00 -6.53 28.69
N ASP A 98 5.97 -5.77 28.18
CA ASP A 98 6.96 -5.13 29.05
C ASP A 98 6.30 -3.93 29.76
N LEU A 99 6.21 -4.10 31.08
CA LEU A 99 6.00 -3.06 32.08
C LEU A 99 7.29 -2.24 32.17
N SER A 100 7.44 -1.24 31.32
CA SER A 100 8.41 -0.17 31.55
C SER A 100 7.92 1.12 30.91
N GLY A 101 7.95 2.20 31.67
CA GLY A 101 7.37 3.50 31.35
C GLY A 101 8.15 4.27 30.28
N ASP A 102 8.22 3.71 29.08
CA ASP A 102 8.75 4.36 27.90
C ASP A 102 7.59 4.70 26.96
N THR A 103 7.59 5.88 26.36
CA THR A 103 6.51 6.35 25.47
C THR A 103 6.27 5.33 24.35
N LYS A 104 5.27 4.44 24.52
CA LYS A 104 4.93 3.41 23.53
C LYS A 104 4.69 4.09 22.18
N ARG A 105 5.63 3.90 21.25
CA ARG A 105 5.46 4.31 19.86
C ARG A 105 4.17 3.68 19.34
N LYS A 106 3.34 4.47 18.65
CA LYS A 106 2.06 3.99 18.13
C LYS A 106 2.34 2.83 17.16
N LYS A 107 1.54 1.78 17.25
CA LYS A 107 1.68 0.58 16.43
C LYS A 107 0.50 0.48 15.47
N ILE A 108 0.78 0.21 14.20
CA ILE A 108 -0.22 0.02 13.15
C ILE A 108 0.04 -1.30 12.41
N TYR A 109 -1.01 -2.10 12.27
CA TYR A 109 -0.98 -3.36 11.53
C TYR A 109 -1.47 -3.09 10.11
N VAL A 110 -0.65 -3.43 9.12
CA VAL A 110 -0.96 -3.16 7.71
C VAL A 110 -1.05 -4.47 6.92
N ARG A 111 -2.11 -4.61 6.13
CA ARG A 111 -2.30 -5.67 5.14
C ARG A 111 -2.50 -5.09 3.75
N LEU A 112 -2.17 -5.88 2.74
CA LEU A 112 -2.28 -5.51 1.33
C LEU A 112 -3.37 -6.32 0.64
N LEU A 113 -4.31 -5.63 -0.01
CA LEU A 113 -5.31 -6.22 -0.89
C LEU A 113 -4.97 -5.87 -2.34
N LEU A 114 -4.69 -6.90 -3.14
CA LEU A 114 -4.43 -6.74 -4.57
C LEU A 114 -5.77 -6.72 -5.32
N SER A 115 -6.06 -5.57 -5.92
CA SER A 115 -7.22 -5.38 -6.76
C SER A 115 -6.94 -5.91 -8.15
N ILE A 116 -7.97 -6.46 -8.77
CA ILE A 116 -7.99 -6.79 -10.20
C ILE A 116 -8.88 -5.74 -10.87
N ASP A 117 -8.34 -5.02 -11.85
CA ASP A 117 -9.15 -4.13 -12.69
C ASP A 117 -10.04 -4.98 -13.60
N ARG A 118 -11.33 -4.65 -13.70
CA ARG A 118 -12.26 -5.38 -14.58
C ARG A 118 -11.93 -5.21 -16.07
N ARG A 119 -11.04 -4.28 -16.40
CA ARG A 119 -10.48 -4.07 -17.74
C ARG A 119 -9.34 -5.04 -18.07
N GLU A 120 -8.74 -5.69 -17.06
CA GLU A 120 -7.65 -6.66 -17.26
C GLU A 120 -8.19 -7.98 -17.84
N THR A 121 -7.42 -8.57 -18.74
CA THR A 121 -7.77 -9.85 -19.37
C THR A 121 -7.45 -11.02 -18.44
N THR A 122 -8.06 -12.20 -18.64
CA THR A 122 -7.88 -13.38 -17.78
C THR A 122 -6.41 -13.81 -17.63
N ASN A 123 -5.55 -13.47 -18.60
CA ASN A 123 -4.11 -13.75 -18.61
C ASN A 123 -3.26 -12.78 -17.75
N GLU A 124 -3.86 -11.76 -17.15
CA GLU A 124 -3.20 -10.78 -16.28
C GLU A 124 -3.58 -10.96 -14.80
N GLY A 125 -4.41 -11.96 -14.49
CA GLY A 125 -4.80 -12.31 -13.13
C GLY A 125 -3.64 -12.86 -12.28
N PRO A 126 -3.85 -13.05 -10.97
CA PRO A 126 -2.80 -13.40 -10.02
C PRO A 126 -2.09 -14.76 -10.28
N GLY A 127 -2.50 -15.53 -11.29
CA GLY A 127 -1.86 -16.78 -11.71
C GLY A 127 -0.91 -16.67 -12.90
N CYS A 128 -0.80 -15.52 -13.59
CA CYS A 128 -0.04 -15.42 -14.83
C CYS A 128 0.92 -14.21 -14.77
N ASN A 129 2.22 -14.48 -14.98
CA ASN A 129 3.33 -13.52 -15.03
C ASN A 129 3.66 -12.76 -13.73
N TRP A 130 3.82 -13.49 -12.63
CA TRP A 130 4.61 -13.01 -11.48
C TRP A 130 6.10 -13.39 -11.56
N HIS A 131 6.62 -13.90 -12.67
CA HIS A 131 8.06 -14.19 -12.77
C HIS A 131 8.87 -12.90 -12.75
#